data_AF-A0A7Y5WSE7-F1
#
_entry.id   AF-A0A7Y5WSE7-F1
#
_cell.length_a   1.000
_cell.length_b   1.000
_cell.length_c   1.000
_cell.angle_alpha   90.00
_cell.angle_beta   90.00
_cell.angle_gamma   90.00
#
_symmetry.space_group_name_H-M   'P 1'
#
loop_
_entity.id
_entity.type
_entity.pdbx_description
1 polymer ?
#
loop_
_entity_poly.entity_id
_entity_poly.type
_entity_poly.pdbx_seq_one_letter_code
_entity_poly.pdbx_strand_id
1 'polypeptide(L)'
;MPVAMTQGDMIPEAMPMLDCESVMRQLWDYLDGELTPERAMAIRAHLALCQRCYPQYEFERSFLDAVAGSARQHSNLERLRTQLTEALKAKGLREA
;
A
#
# COMPACT_ATOMS: atom_id res chain seq x y z
N MET A 1 27.47 -33.04 22.04
CA MET A 1 27.54 -31.59 22.30
C MET A 1 26.37 -30.92 21.59
N PRO A 2 25.22 -30.69 22.24
CA PRO A 2 24.20 -29.79 21.72
C PRO A 2 24.41 -28.39 22.32
N VAL A 3 24.61 -27.39 21.46
CA VAL A 3 24.61 -25.98 21.85
C VAL A 3 23.19 -25.60 22.24
N ALA A 4 22.98 -25.34 23.53
CA ALA A 4 21.74 -24.79 24.04
C ALA A 4 21.51 -23.42 23.41
N MET A 5 20.38 -23.27 22.73
CA MET A 5 19.93 -21.99 22.19
C MET A 5 19.48 -21.14 23.38
N THR A 6 20.37 -20.27 23.87
CA THR A 6 20.05 -19.32 24.92
C THR A 6 19.19 -18.23 24.32
N GLN A 7 17.89 -18.35 24.61
CA GLN A 7 16.84 -17.36 24.51
C GLN A 7 17.40 -15.93 24.65
N GLY A 8 17.37 -15.18 23.55
CA GLY A 8 17.63 -13.75 23.58
C GLY A 8 16.57 -13.05 24.42
N ASP A 9 17.05 -12.25 25.35
CA ASP A 9 16.35 -11.52 26.38
C ASP A 9 14.97 -10.97 25.97
N MET A 10 13.94 -11.42 26.69
CA MET A 10 12.66 -10.72 26.78
C MET A 10 12.81 -9.57 27.77
N ILE A 11 12.72 -8.33 27.28
CA ILE A 11 12.45 -7.16 28.12
C ILE A 11 11.02 -6.70 27.80
N PRO A 12 10.05 -6.91 28.71
CA PRO A 12 8.74 -6.28 28.61
C PRO A 12 8.72 -5.07 29.56
N GLU A 13 8.69 -3.83 29.03
CA GLU A 13 7.96 -2.68 29.61
C GLU A 13 8.17 -1.39 28.77
N ALA A 14 7.21 -1.04 27.92
CA ALA A 14 6.89 0.33 27.50
C ALA A 14 5.52 0.27 26.80
N MET A 15 4.69 1.33 26.90
CA MET A 15 3.40 1.54 26.17
C MET A 15 3.32 0.72 24.89
N PRO A 16 2.20 0.10 24.46
CA PRO A 16 2.17 -0.88 23.38
C PRO A 16 2.65 -0.29 22.04
N MET A 17 3.96 -0.14 21.95
CA MET A 17 4.74 0.38 20.86
C MET A 17 4.85 -0.86 20.01
N LEU A 18 3.99 -0.89 19.02
CA LEU A 18 3.97 -1.97 18.07
C LEU A 18 5.38 -2.29 17.63
N ASP A 19 5.75 -3.56 17.72
CA ASP A 19 7.00 -4.04 17.21
C ASP A 19 7.00 -3.92 15.68
N CYS A 20 8.19 -3.77 15.08
CA CYS A 20 8.31 -3.62 13.63
C CYS A 20 7.66 -4.78 12.88
N GLU A 21 7.72 -6.01 13.39
CA GLU A 21 7.12 -7.17 12.72
C GLU A 21 5.59 -7.05 12.68
N SER A 22 4.96 -6.66 13.79
CA SER A 22 3.53 -6.41 13.86
C SER A 22 3.07 -5.28 12.95
N VAL A 23 3.86 -4.19 12.86
CA VAL A 23 3.59 -3.10 11.90
C VAL A 23 3.68 -3.60 10.46
N MET A 24 4.76 -4.33 10.11
CA MET A 24 4.94 -4.83 8.74
C MET A 24 3.86 -5.83 8.33
N ARG A 25 3.37 -6.68 9.26
CA ARG A 25 2.26 -7.61 8.97
C ARG A 25 0.93 -6.90 8.69
N GLN A 26 0.71 -5.74 9.29
CA GLN A 26 -0.55 -4.98 9.20
C GLN A 26 -0.43 -3.74 8.31
N LEU A 27 0.68 -3.60 7.56
CA LEU A 27 0.96 -2.39 6.82
C LEU A 27 -0.02 -2.21 5.66
N TRP A 28 -0.39 -3.30 4.99
CA TRP A 28 -1.40 -3.31 3.93
C TRP A 28 -2.80 -3.02 4.50
N ASP A 29 -3.22 -3.71 5.56
CA ASP A 29 -4.49 -3.42 6.24
C ASP A 29 -4.58 -1.94 6.69
N TYR A 30 -3.44 -1.35 7.10
CA TYR A 30 -3.34 0.07 7.43
C TYR A 30 -3.50 0.98 6.20
N LEU A 31 -2.86 0.63 5.07
CA LEU A 31 -2.97 1.36 3.80
C LEU A 31 -4.38 1.29 3.21
N ASP A 32 -5.04 0.14 3.35
CA ASP A 32 -6.40 -0.11 2.88
C ASP A 32 -7.47 0.46 3.84
N GLY A 33 -7.08 0.84 5.06
CA GLY A 33 -7.97 1.44 6.05
C GLY A 33 -8.87 0.42 6.75
N GLU A 34 -8.50 -0.87 6.75
CA GLU A 34 -9.27 -1.97 7.33
C GLU A 34 -9.02 -2.17 8.83
N LEU A 35 -8.07 -1.43 9.40
CA LEU A 35 -7.75 -1.48 10.82
C LEU A 35 -8.70 -0.65 11.69
N THR A 36 -8.86 -1.07 12.95
CA THR A 36 -9.56 -0.25 13.94
C THR A 36 -8.81 1.09 14.15
N PRO A 37 -9.51 2.17 14.52
CA PRO A 37 -8.89 3.48 14.68
C PRO A 37 -7.75 3.50 15.72
N GLU A 38 -7.88 2.72 16.79
CA GLU A 38 -6.84 2.57 17.81
C GLU A 38 -5.58 1.93 17.21
N ARG A 39 -5.77 0.93 16.35
CA ARG A 39 -4.68 0.19 15.72
C ARG A 39 -3.97 1.02 14.66
N ALA A 40 -4.74 1.73 13.83
CA ALA A 40 -4.20 2.65 12.85
C ALA A 40 -3.40 3.78 13.51
N MET A 41 -3.85 4.29 14.67
CA MET A 41 -3.12 5.30 15.43
C MET A 41 -1.78 4.76 15.97
N ALA A 42 -1.77 3.53 16.49
CA ALA A 42 -0.55 2.89 16.98
C ALA A 42 0.48 2.66 15.87
N ILE A 43 0.04 2.20 14.69
CA ILE A 43 0.91 2.03 13.52
C ILE A 43 1.46 3.38 13.05
N ARG A 44 0.60 4.40 12.96
CA ARG A 44 1.03 5.77 12.60
C ARG A 44 2.09 6.32 13.54
N ALA A 45 1.91 6.12 14.85
CA ALA A 45 2.89 6.54 15.85
C ALA A 45 4.24 5.83 15.67
N HIS A 46 4.22 4.52 15.37
CA HIS A 46 5.44 3.76 15.08
C HIS A 46 6.14 4.27 13.81
N LEU A 47 5.40 4.46 12.70
CA LEU A 47 5.94 4.93 11.43
C LEU A 47 6.56 6.34 11.55
N ALA A 48 6.05 7.18 12.44
CA ALA A 48 6.60 8.52 12.69
C ALA A 48 7.98 8.50 13.37
N LEU A 49 8.32 7.43 14.09
CA LEU A 49 9.54 7.32 14.90
C LEU A 49 10.54 6.31 14.32
N CYS A 50 10.07 5.31 13.59
CA CYS A 50 10.88 4.19 13.13
C CYS A 50 11.45 4.43 11.72
N GLN A 51 12.75 4.75 11.66
CA GLN A 51 13.47 4.94 10.39
C GLN A 51 13.55 3.68 9.51
N ARG A 52 13.27 2.50 10.06
CA ARG A 52 13.31 1.23 9.31
C ARG A 52 11.97 0.89 8.64
N CYS A 53 10.86 1.20 9.30
CA CYS A 53 9.53 0.88 8.78
C CYS A 53 8.99 1.96 7.84
N TYR A 54 9.39 3.22 8.06
CA TYR A 54 8.93 4.35 7.23
C TYR A 54 9.23 4.19 5.73
N PRO A 55 10.44 3.78 5.30
CA PRO A 55 10.74 3.60 3.88
C PRO A 55 9.85 2.54 3.20
N GLN A 56 9.48 1.48 3.93
CA GLN A 56 8.58 0.45 3.39
C GLN A 56 7.16 0.96 3.25
N TYR A 57 6.67 1.69 4.24
CA TYR A 57 5.38 2.39 4.13
C TYR A 57 5.34 3.34 2.93
N GLU A 58 6.40 4.13 2.73
CA GLU A 58 6.50 5.06 1.61
C GLU A 58 6.51 4.33 0.26
N PHE A 59 7.25 3.23 0.16
CA PHE A 59 7.31 2.40 -1.04
C PHE A 59 5.94 1.80 -1.37
N GLU A 60 5.27 1.18 -0.41
CA GLU A 60 3.96 0.54 -0.62
C GLU A 60 2.89 1.57 -0.99
N ARG A 61 2.92 2.77 -0.38
CA ARG A 61 2.05 3.88 -0.77
C ARG A 61 2.33 4.33 -2.21
N SER A 62 3.60 4.49 -2.58
CA SER A 62 3.99 4.89 -3.93
C SER A 62 3.60 3.83 -4.97
N PHE A 63 3.64 2.56 -4.58
CA PHE A 63 3.15 1.45 -5.40
C PHE A 63 1.65 1.56 -5.65
N LEU A 64 0.84 1.79 -4.61
CA LEU A 64 -0.60 2.00 -4.74
C LEU A 64 -0.92 3.19 -5.65
N ASP A 65 -0.19 4.30 -5.49
CA ASP A 65 -0.35 5.48 -6.35
C ASP A 65 -0.02 5.17 -7.82
N ALA A 66 1.01 4.38 -8.10
CA ALA A 66 1.39 3.96 -9.44
C ALA A 66 0.34 3.01 -10.07
N VAL A 67 -0.19 2.06 -9.29
CA VAL A 67 -1.27 1.17 -9.74
C VAL A 67 -2.53 1.98 -10.07
N ALA A 68 -2.93 2.89 -9.17
CA ALA A 68 -4.08 3.75 -9.39
C ALA A 68 -3.88 4.68 -10.60
N GLY A 69 -2.65 5.18 -10.82
CA GLY A 69 -2.27 5.95 -12.00
C GLY A 69 -2.42 5.15 -13.29
N SER A 70 -1.95 3.91 -13.29
CA SER A 70 -2.02 3.01 -14.45
C SER A 70 -3.47 2.65 -14.80
N ALA A 71 -4.30 2.35 -13.78
CA ALA A 71 -5.73 2.09 -13.97
C ALA A 71 -6.44 3.30 -14.59
N ARG A 72 -6.19 4.51 -14.08
CA ARG A 72 -6.76 5.76 -14.63
C ARG A 72 -6.33 6.00 -16.07
N GLN A 73 -5.06 5.79 -16.39
CA GLN A 73 -4.54 5.94 -17.75
C GLN A 73 -5.21 4.96 -18.72
N HIS A 74 -5.35 3.69 -18.32
CA HIS A 74 -6.03 2.69 -19.13
C HIS A 74 -7.50 3.05 -19.38
N SER A 75 -8.24 3.45 -18.34
CA SER A 75 -9.63 3.91 -18.49
C SER A 75 -9.74 5.14 -19.40
N ASN A 76 -8.77 6.05 -19.35
CA ASN A 76 -8.72 7.21 -20.23
C ASN A 76 -8.50 6.80 -21.69
N LEU A 77 -7.57 5.88 -21.95
CA LEU A 77 -7.28 5.38 -23.30
C LEU A 77 -8.50 4.69 -23.91
N GLU A 78 -9.19 3.83 -23.17
CA GLU A 78 -10.41 3.17 -23.63
C GLU A 78 -11.49 4.20 -23.98
N ARG A 79 -11.68 5.22 -23.12
CA ARG A 79 -12.63 6.30 -23.38
C ARG A 79 -12.26 7.11 -24.62
N LEU A 80 -10.98 7.45 -24.79
CA LEU A 80 -10.49 8.16 -25.95
C LEU A 80 -10.72 7.33 -27.23
N ARG A 81 -10.45 6.02 -27.18
CA ARG A 81 -10.72 5.10 -28.29
C ARG A 81 -12.18 5.09 -28.65
N THR A 82 -13.09 4.94 -27.68
CA THR A 82 -14.55 5.00 -27.92
C THR A 82 -14.93 6.32 -28.58
N GLN A 83 -14.46 7.45 -28.05
CA GLN A 83 -14.75 8.79 -28.59
C GLN A 83 -14.23 8.95 -30.02
N LEU A 84 -13.01 8.48 -30.30
CA LEU A 84 -12.41 8.54 -31.63
C LEU A 84 -13.21 7.70 -32.63
N THR A 85 -13.57 6.47 -32.27
CA THR A 85 -14.39 5.59 -33.13
C THR A 85 -15.74 6.23 -33.46
N GLU A 86 -16.45 6.78 -32.48
CA GLU A 86 -17.74 7.45 -32.72
C GLU A 86 -17.60 8.71 -33.58
N ALA A 87 -16.57 9.52 -33.35
CA ALA A 87 -16.29 10.70 -34.16
C ALA A 87 -15.96 10.33 -35.63
N LEU A 88 -15.22 9.24 -35.84
CA LEU A 88 -14.90 8.74 -37.19
C LEU A 88 -16.15 8.19 -37.90
N LYS A 89 -17.01 7.45 -37.19
CA LYS A 89 -18.30 6.98 -37.71
C LYS A 89 -19.19 8.14 -38.16
N ALA A 90 -19.31 9.17 -37.32
CA ALA A 90 -20.08 10.38 -37.64
C ALA A 90 -19.57 11.10 -38.90
N LYS A 91 -18.27 11.01 -39.19
CA LYS A 91 -17.65 11.54 -40.42
C LYS A 91 -17.72 10.58 -41.62
N GLY A 92 -18.47 9.49 -41.51
CA GLY A 92 -18.72 8.57 -42.62
C GLY A 92 -17.70 7.44 -42.75
N LEU A 93 -16.85 7.20 -41.74
CA LEU A 93 -16.04 5.99 -41.69
C LEU A 93 -16.97 4.80 -41.43
N ARG A 94 -17.23 4.00 -42.47
CA ARG A 94 -17.96 2.73 -42.34
C ARG A 94 -16.96 1.67 -41.89
N GLU A 95 -17.16 1.11 -40.70
CA GLU A 95 -16.43 -0.08 -40.26
C GLU A 95 -16.60 -1.16 -41.34
N ALA A 96 -15.47 -1.70 -41.81
CA ALA A 96 -15.43 -2.80 -42.78
C ALA A 96 -15.76 -4.13 -42.10
#